data_AF-A0A2T1LVR9-F1
#
_entry.id   AF-A0A2T1LVR9-F1
#
_cell.length_a   1.000
_cell.length_b   1.000
_cell.length_c   1.000
_cell.angle_alpha   90.00
_cell.angle_beta   90.00
_cell.angle_gamma   90.00
#
_symmetry.space_group_name_H-M   'P 1'
#
loop_
_entity.id
_entity.type
_entity.pdbx_description
1 polymer ?
#
loop_
_entity_poly.entity_id
_entity_poly.type
_entity_poly.pdbx_seq_one_letter_code
_entity_poly.pdbx_strand_id
1 'polypeptide(L)'
;MDSLLLYRLIMRPKEQPNKTVHICPVFFPRGEEYWMGWSMLLPTNYNTPGRESYTITQQMGYQNTCWVNANGPNCNNLLKLLDGSIIPLKGAPINALRPSVDGTRLEYHLFNYLSTDSVRRHLFALKIFTMPAMLNKWQDFVMYLDLSSDPNEARFKLWKNDKLYINEAVRLLPPGVGSMGDWKYGAYNGEPGNGERTLYTDELRVGDSASTYLDVVNPVRRDRLLNLSMTQSSLASVSFSQLDSLPSLASMKTIEAETVPEPTNAIAYATLLGGLGLLKRKSK
;
A
#
# COMPACT_ATOMS: atom_id res chain seq x y z
N MET A 1 -24.58 -15.20 11.87
CA MET A 1 -23.83 -16.25 11.13
C MET A 1 -23.22 -15.53 9.95
N ASP A 2 -22.03 -14.97 10.16
CA ASP A 2 -21.34 -14.19 9.14
C ASP A 2 -20.60 -15.16 8.21
N SER A 3 -20.98 -15.15 6.94
CA SER A 3 -20.36 -15.95 5.91
C SER A 3 -18.96 -15.42 5.63
N LEU A 4 -17.93 -16.14 6.10
CA LEU A 4 -16.54 -15.95 5.70
C LEU A 4 -16.43 -16.12 4.18
N LEU A 5 -16.21 -15.03 3.45
CA LEU A 5 -16.00 -15.06 2.00
C LEU A 5 -14.50 -15.25 1.73
N LEU A 6 -14.02 -16.48 1.93
CA LEU A 6 -12.64 -16.85 1.65
C LEU A 6 -12.42 -16.93 0.13
N TYR A 7 -11.87 -15.87 -0.46
CA TYR A 7 -11.37 -15.93 -1.83
C TYR A 7 -9.99 -16.58 -1.87
N ARG A 8 -9.93 -17.86 -2.23
CA ARG A 8 -8.66 -18.52 -2.59
C ARG A 8 -8.32 -18.16 -4.04
N LEU A 9 -7.43 -17.20 -4.23
CA LEU A 9 -6.90 -16.89 -5.56
C LEU A 9 -5.70 -17.80 -5.85
N ILE A 10 -5.90 -18.88 -6.60
CA ILE A 10 -4.80 -19.72 -7.12
C ILE A 10 -4.51 -19.26 -8.55
N MET A 11 -3.38 -18.59 -8.76
CA MET A 11 -2.91 -18.30 -10.12
C MET A 11 -2.05 -19.45 -10.64
N ARG A 12 -2.61 -20.28 -11.53
CA ARG A 12 -1.86 -21.38 -12.16
C ARG A 12 -1.07 -20.90 -13.38
N PRO A 13 0.14 -21.42 -13.64
CA PRO A 13 1.05 -20.92 -14.68
C PRO A 13 0.57 -21.01 -16.14
N LYS A 14 -0.57 -21.65 -16.45
CA LYS A 14 -0.96 -22.01 -17.83
C LYS A 14 -2.26 -21.38 -18.34
N GLU A 15 -3.00 -20.62 -17.54
CA GLU A 15 -4.27 -20.02 -17.97
C GLU A 15 -4.26 -18.51 -17.77
N GLN A 16 -4.08 -17.79 -18.88
CA GLN A 16 -4.28 -16.35 -19.13
C GLN A 16 -3.65 -15.33 -18.15
N PRO A 17 -3.00 -14.27 -18.66
CA PRO A 17 -2.47 -13.20 -17.82
C PRO A 17 -3.67 -12.44 -17.21
N ASN A 18 -3.66 -12.26 -15.90
CA ASN A 18 -4.52 -11.34 -15.15
C ASN A 18 -5.95 -11.81 -14.81
N LYS A 19 -6.11 -12.87 -13.99
CA LYS A 19 -7.28 -12.93 -13.10
C LYS A 19 -7.06 -12.01 -11.89
N THR A 20 -7.16 -10.71 -12.11
CA THR A 20 -7.30 -9.74 -11.02
C THR A 20 -8.78 -9.70 -10.63
N VAL A 21 -9.09 -9.83 -9.34
CA VAL A 21 -10.46 -9.57 -8.88
C VAL A 21 -10.65 -8.06 -8.91
N HIS A 22 -11.46 -7.58 -9.85
CA HIS A 22 -11.92 -6.20 -9.87
C HIS A 22 -13.16 -6.13 -8.99
N ILE A 23 -12.99 -5.80 -7.71
CA ILE A 23 -14.13 -5.49 -6.86
C ILE A 23 -14.45 -4.00 -7.08
N CYS A 24 -15.39 -3.77 -7.99
CA CYS A 24 -15.98 -2.49 -8.38
C CYS A 24 -15.03 -1.51 -9.12
N PRO A 25 -15.49 -0.85 -10.21
CA PRO A 25 -14.86 0.36 -10.69
C PRO A 25 -15.19 1.52 -9.73
N VAL A 26 -14.67 1.45 -8.50
CA VAL A 26 -14.69 2.60 -7.60
C VAL A 26 -13.53 3.48 -8.02
N PHE A 27 -13.86 4.55 -8.74
CA PHE A 27 -12.95 5.67 -8.88
C PHE A 27 -12.97 6.44 -7.56
N PHE A 28 -11.80 6.91 -7.12
CA PHE A 28 -11.67 7.74 -5.92
C PHE A 28 -11.42 9.19 -6.36
N PRO A 29 -12.47 10.02 -6.53
CA PRO A 29 -12.35 11.42 -6.88
C PRO A 29 -11.31 12.19 -6.06
N ARG A 30 -10.66 13.14 -6.73
CA ARG A 30 -9.86 14.19 -6.11
C ARG A 30 -10.73 15.02 -5.14
N GLY A 31 -10.11 15.49 -4.06
CA GLY A 31 -10.75 16.38 -3.08
C GLY A 31 -11.50 15.64 -1.98
N GLU A 32 -11.45 14.30 -2.00
CA GLU A 32 -12.17 13.45 -1.07
C GLU A 32 -11.20 12.65 -0.19
N GLU A 33 -11.71 12.19 0.95
CA GLU A 33 -11.02 11.32 1.88
C GLU A 33 -11.55 9.89 1.80
N TYR A 34 -10.66 8.92 1.99
CA TYR A 34 -11.00 7.49 1.94
C TYR A 34 -10.28 6.70 3.02
N TRP A 35 -11.02 5.77 3.61
CA TRP A 35 -10.51 4.76 4.51
C TRP A 35 -10.64 3.39 3.85
N MET A 36 -9.58 2.58 3.90
CA MET A 36 -9.56 1.28 3.24
C MET A 36 -8.95 0.24 4.18
N GLY A 37 -9.62 -0.88 4.34
CA GLY A 37 -9.18 -1.98 5.21
C GLY A 37 -9.16 -3.30 4.46
N TRP A 38 -8.15 -4.12 4.73
CA TRP A 38 -8.09 -5.49 4.21
C TRP A 38 -7.21 -6.38 5.09
N SER A 39 -7.45 -7.69 5.00
CA SER A 39 -6.64 -8.70 5.65
C SER A 39 -5.90 -9.54 4.60
N MET A 40 -4.68 -9.96 4.92
CA MET A 40 -3.84 -10.75 4.04
C MET A 40 -3.12 -11.86 4.81
N LEU A 41 -3.00 -13.05 4.22
CA LEU A 41 -2.14 -14.12 4.70
C LEU A 41 -1.20 -14.57 3.58
N LEU A 42 0.10 -14.48 3.88
CA LEU A 42 1.18 -14.98 3.03
C LEU A 42 1.65 -16.35 3.53
N PRO A 43 1.41 -17.46 2.83
CA PRO A 43 1.94 -18.74 3.25
C PRO A 43 3.47 -18.82 3.03
N THR A 44 4.18 -19.70 3.73
CA THR A 44 5.64 -19.85 3.54
C THR A 44 6.02 -20.19 2.09
N ASN A 45 5.15 -20.89 1.37
CA ASN A 45 5.32 -21.23 -0.04
C ASN A 45 4.64 -20.22 -1.00
N TYR A 46 4.41 -18.97 -0.57
CA TYR A 46 3.68 -18.00 -1.39
C TYR A 46 4.36 -17.73 -2.75
N ASN A 47 5.67 -17.95 -2.86
CA ASN A 47 6.48 -17.75 -4.06
C ASN A 47 7.30 -19.00 -4.38
N THR A 48 6.69 -20.02 -4.97
CA THR A 48 7.35 -21.29 -5.33
C THR A 48 7.24 -21.53 -6.85
N PRO A 49 8.35 -21.79 -7.58
CA PRO A 49 9.72 -22.05 -7.12
C PRO A 49 10.61 -20.80 -6.92
N GLY A 50 10.05 -19.64 -6.52
CA GLY A 50 10.86 -18.54 -5.99
C GLY A 50 11.80 -17.92 -7.01
N ARG A 51 11.29 -17.06 -7.88
CA ARG A 51 12.16 -16.17 -8.69
C ARG A 51 12.01 -14.74 -8.19
N GLU A 52 13.05 -13.94 -8.43
CA GLU A 52 12.96 -12.47 -8.38
C GLU A 52 11.94 -12.02 -9.44
N SER A 53 10.67 -12.08 -9.06
CA SER A 53 9.57 -11.49 -9.78
C SER A 53 8.83 -10.62 -8.81
N TYR A 54 8.48 -9.42 -9.26
CA TYR A 54 7.74 -8.47 -8.47
C TYR A 54 6.30 -8.98 -8.26
N THR A 55 6.06 -9.58 -7.10
CA THR A 55 4.71 -9.93 -6.67
C THR A 55 4.09 -8.68 -6.06
N ILE A 56 2.97 -8.23 -6.61
CA ILE A 56 2.20 -7.13 -6.05
C ILE A 56 0.95 -7.73 -5.39
N THR A 57 0.70 -7.37 -4.13
CA THR A 57 -0.42 -7.89 -3.32
C THR A 57 -1.56 -6.90 -3.16
N GLN A 58 -1.24 -5.61 -3.28
CA GLN A 58 -2.17 -4.50 -3.37
C GLN A 58 -1.57 -3.48 -4.33
N GLN A 59 -2.40 -2.88 -5.20
CA GLN A 59 -2.01 -1.76 -6.05
C GLN A 59 -3.13 -0.75 -6.21
N MET A 60 -2.75 0.49 -6.45
CA MET A 60 -3.65 1.57 -6.81
C MET A 60 -2.97 2.44 -7.87
N GLY A 61 -3.59 2.54 -9.05
CA GLY A 61 -3.12 3.39 -10.14
C GLY A 61 -4.00 4.62 -10.29
N TYR A 62 -3.77 5.40 -11.35
CA TYR A 62 -4.65 6.50 -11.73
C TYR A 62 -5.79 6.05 -12.65
N GLN A 63 -6.88 6.81 -12.66
CA GLN A 63 -7.86 6.66 -13.72
C GLN A 63 -7.21 7.04 -15.06
N ASN A 64 -7.53 6.29 -16.12
CA ASN A 64 -6.95 6.49 -17.46
C ASN A 64 -5.42 6.35 -17.49
N THR A 65 -4.90 5.29 -16.86
CA THR A 65 -3.54 4.82 -17.12
C THR A 65 -3.31 4.54 -18.62
N CYS A 66 -2.04 4.59 -19.01
CA CYS A 66 -1.57 4.52 -20.41
C CYS A 66 -1.86 3.25 -21.17
N TRP A 67 -2.36 2.26 -20.47
CA TRP A 67 -2.79 1.00 -21.03
C TRP A 67 -4.03 1.18 -21.92
N VAL A 68 -4.83 2.25 -21.73
CA VAL A 68 -6.04 2.52 -22.53
C VAL A 68 -5.79 3.56 -23.63
N ASN A 69 -4.96 4.57 -23.39
CA ASN A 69 -4.57 5.57 -24.39
C ASN A 69 -3.09 5.94 -24.22
N ALA A 70 -2.22 5.38 -25.06
CA ALA A 70 -0.76 5.57 -24.99
C ALA A 70 -0.31 7.04 -25.19
N ASN A 71 -1.17 7.89 -25.77
CA ASN A 71 -0.93 9.32 -25.97
C ASN A 71 -1.69 10.20 -24.96
N GLY A 72 -2.31 9.59 -23.93
CA GLY A 72 -3.02 10.32 -22.90
C GLY A 72 -2.08 11.16 -22.02
N PRO A 73 -2.63 12.15 -21.28
CA PRO A 73 -1.84 13.05 -20.43
C PRO A 73 -0.98 12.33 -19.39
N ASN A 74 -1.34 11.09 -19.03
CA ASN A 74 -0.66 10.30 -18.01
C ASN A 74 0.46 9.39 -18.55
N CYS A 75 0.91 9.57 -19.80
CA CYS A 75 1.72 8.57 -20.52
C CYS A 75 3.14 8.95 -20.85
N ASN A 76 3.53 10.13 -20.41
CA ASN A 76 4.88 10.62 -20.50
C ASN A 76 5.28 11.15 -19.12
N ASN A 77 5.45 10.24 -18.16
CA ASN A 77 5.81 10.60 -16.80
C ASN A 77 7.34 10.56 -16.62
N LEU A 78 7.82 11.27 -15.61
CA LEU A 78 9.20 11.30 -15.19
C LEU A 78 9.31 10.79 -13.75
N LEU A 79 10.40 10.10 -13.44
CA LEU A 79 10.74 9.68 -12.09
C LEU A 79 12.04 10.36 -11.67
N LYS A 80 11.98 11.09 -10.56
CA LYS A 80 13.15 11.57 -9.83
C LYS A 80 13.66 10.45 -8.92
N LEU A 81 14.89 10.00 -9.15
CA LEU A 81 15.58 9.03 -8.32
C LEU A 81 16.17 9.67 -7.06
N LEU A 82 16.61 8.84 -6.11
CA LEU A 82 17.19 9.30 -4.84
C LEU A 82 18.47 10.11 -5.03
N ASP A 83 19.26 9.82 -6.06
CA ASP A 83 20.45 10.58 -6.44
C ASP A 83 20.14 11.93 -7.12
N GLY A 84 18.85 12.25 -7.28
CA GLY A 84 18.36 13.47 -7.92
C GLY A 84 18.25 13.39 -9.44
N SER A 85 18.75 12.32 -10.08
CA SER A 85 18.60 12.13 -11.52
C SER A 85 17.14 11.94 -11.91
N ILE A 86 16.79 12.35 -13.13
CA ILE A 86 15.43 12.25 -13.67
C ILE A 86 15.44 11.33 -14.88
N ILE A 87 14.62 10.28 -14.82
CA ILE A 87 14.47 9.30 -15.90
C ILE A 87 13.03 9.27 -16.41
N PRO A 88 12.79 8.89 -17.68
CA PRO A 88 11.45 8.57 -18.15
C PRO A 88 10.86 7.40 -17.36
N LEU A 89 9.66 7.57 -16.83
CA LEU A 89 8.91 6.51 -16.17
C LEU A 89 8.10 5.76 -17.23
N LYS A 90 8.41 4.47 -17.42
CA LYS A 90 7.63 3.60 -18.29
C LYS A 90 6.35 3.15 -17.56
N GLY A 91 5.20 3.57 -18.06
CA GLY A 91 3.89 3.22 -17.51
C GLY A 91 3.33 4.26 -16.54
N ALA A 92 2.22 3.89 -15.89
CA ALA A 92 1.58 4.75 -14.90
C ALA A 92 2.20 4.52 -13.51
N PRO A 93 2.36 5.58 -12.69
CA PRO A 93 2.67 5.43 -11.28
C PRO A 93 1.63 4.54 -10.61
N ILE A 94 2.10 3.60 -9.79
CA ILE A 94 1.23 2.75 -8.99
C ILE A 94 1.74 2.76 -7.55
N ASN A 95 0.83 3.02 -6.63
CA ASN A 95 1.10 2.79 -5.21
C ASN A 95 0.88 1.30 -4.95
N ALA A 96 1.87 0.60 -4.40
CA ALA A 96 1.85 -0.86 -4.39
C ALA A 96 2.46 -1.47 -3.13
N LEU A 97 1.80 -2.49 -2.57
CA LEU A 97 2.34 -3.35 -1.52
C LEU A 97 2.94 -4.63 -2.12
N ARG A 98 4.19 -4.91 -1.80
CA ARG A 98 4.97 -6.02 -2.36
C ARG A 98 5.64 -6.84 -1.26
N PRO A 99 5.44 -8.17 -1.18
CA PRO A 99 6.31 -9.01 -0.38
C PRO A 99 7.70 -9.15 -1.03
N SER A 100 8.74 -9.17 -0.20
CA SER A 100 10.10 -9.58 -0.60
C SER A 100 10.09 -11.03 -1.07
N VAL A 101 11.02 -11.44 -1.94
CA VAL A 101 11.07 -12.79 -2.54
C VAL A 101 10.96 -13.94 -1.51
N ASP A 102 11.59 -13.78 -0.35
CA ASP A 102 11.57 -14.74 0.77
C ASP A 102 10.33 -14.61 1.68
N GLY A 103 9.50 -13.59 1.45
CA GLY A 103 8.29 -13.30 2.19
C GLY A 103 8.53 -12.80 3.62
N THR A 104 9.75 -12.39 3.96
CA THR A 104 10.10 -11.89 5.31
C THR A 104 9.79 -10.42 5.49
N ARG A 105 9.69 -9.66 4.40
CA ARG A 105 9.40 -8.22 4.41
C ARG A 105 8.29 -7.87 3.43
N LEU A 106 7.69 -6.72 3.67
CA LEU A 106 6.81 -6.03 2.77
C LEU A 106 7.43 -4.68 2.43
N GLU A 107 7.23 -4.25 1.19
CA GLU A 107 7.58 -2.93 0.70
C GLU A 107 6.32 -2.24 0.22
N TYR A 108 6.07 -1.03 0.71
CA TYR A 108 5.06 -0.14 0.14
C TYR A 108 5.75 0.91 -0.71
N HIS A 109 5.45 0.89 -2.00
CA HIS A 109 5.95 1.81 -3.00
C HIS A 109 4.94 2.96 -3.12
N LEU A 110 5.33 4.17 -2.72
CA LEU A 110 4.47 5.36 -2.72
C LEU A 110 5.01 6.39 -3.71
N PHE A 111 4.27 6.61 -4.79
CA PHE A 111 4.57 7.67 -5.75
C PHE A 111 3.95 8.99 -5.29
N ASN A 112 4.78 10.03 -5.26
CA ASN A 112 4.40 11.40 -4.92
C ASN A 112 4.60 12.31 -6.13
N TYR A 113 3.56 13.03 -6.53
CA TYR A 113 3.64 14.04 -7.58
C TYR A 113 4.41 15.27 -7.09
N LEU A 114 5.43 15.67 -7.87
CA LEU A 114 6.28 16.81 -7.56
C LEU A 114 5.90 18.04 -8.40
N SER A 115 5.84 17.90 -9.72
CA SER A 115 5.65 19.03 -10.62
C SER A 115 5.29 18.59 -12.03
N THR A 116 5.02 19.54 -12.91
CA THR A 116 4.84 19.32 -14.34
C THR A 116 5.79 20.22 -15.09
N ASP A 117 6.54 19.64 -16.02
CA ASP A 117 7.50 20.40 -16.80
C ASP A 117 6.84 21.20 -17.94
N SER A 118 7.65 21.99 -18.65
CA SER A 118 7.17 22.86 -19.74
C SER A 118 6.56 22.11 -20.93
N VAL A 119 6.84 20.81 -21.07
CA VAL A 119 6.29 19.94 -22.12
C VAL A 119 5.17 19.03 -21.58
N ARG A 120 4.61 19.37 -20.42
CA ARG A 120 3.47 18.71 -19.77
C ARG A 120 3.73 17.27 -19.32
N ARG A 121 4.98 16.92 -19.00
CA ARG A 121 5.31 15.65 -18.35
C ARG A 121 5.19 15.80 -16.84
N HIS A 122 4.56 14.83 -16.18
CA HIS A 122 4.42 14.83 -14.73
C HIS A 122 5.65 14.17 -14.09
N LEU A 123 6.30 14.89 -13.17
CA LEU A 123 7.44 14.41 -12.40
C LEU A 123 6.98 13.85 -11.07
N PHE A 124 7.41 12.62 -10.76
CA PHE A 124 7.14 11.94 -9.51
C PHE A 124 8.44 11.64 -8.74
N ALA A 125 8.33 11.50 -7.42
CA ALA A 125 9.30 10.79 -6.59
C ALA A 125 8.69 9.48 -6.10
N LEU A 126 9.51 8.45 -5.94
CA LEU A 126 9.13 7.19 -5.32
C LEU A 126 9.77 7.11 -3.93
N LYS A 127 8.93 6.95 -2.90
CA LYS A 127 9.37 6.54 -1.56
C LYS A 127 9.05 5.06 -1.36
N ILE A 128 9.99 4.30 -0.81
CA ILE A 128 9.79 2.88 -0.48
C ILE A 128 9.84 2.73 1.04
N PHE A 129 8.76 2.24 1.61
CA PHE A 129 8.64 1.96 3.05
C PHE A 129 8.72 0.46 3.27
N THR A 130 9.54 0.02 4.22
CA THR A 130 9.71 -1.40 4.54
C THR A 130 9.00 -1.75 5.85
N MET A 131 8.40 -2.94 5.89
CA MET A 131 7.68 -3.47 7.05
C MET A 131 8.00 -4.97 7.20
N PRO A 132 8.05 -5.51 8.42
CA PRO A 132 8.16 -6.96 8.59
C PRO A 132 6.88 -7.66 8.10
N ALA A 133 7.04 -8.72 7.32
CA ALA A 133 5.94 -9.60 6.92
C ALA A 133 5.70 -10.67 7.99
N MET A 134 4.50 -11.26 7.99
CA MET A 134 4.15 -12.38 8.88
C MET A 134 3.69 -13.58 8.07
N LEU A 135 4.59 -14.55 7.87
CA LEU A 135 4.26 -15.79 7.16
C LEU A 135 3.31 -16.67 7.97
N ASN A 136 2.38 -17.32 7.26
CA ASN A 136 1.34 -18.21 7.79
C ASN A 136 0.45 -17.56 8.87
N LYS A 137 0.37 -16.23 8.90
CA LYS A 137 -0.49 -15.49 9.83
C LYS A 137 -1.27 -14.43 9.07
N TRP A 138 -2.49 -14.19 9.52
CA TRP A 138 -3.25 -13.04 9.08
C TRP A 138 -2.57 -11.76 9.56
N GLN A 139 -2.45 -10.80 8.64
CA GLN A 139 -1.99 -9.45 8.89
C GLN A 139 -3.00 -8.49 8.30
N ASP A 140 -3.36 -7.49 9.10
CA ASP A 140 -4.43 -6.55 8.83
C ASP A 140 -3.85 -5.20 8.48
N PHE A 141 -4.41 -4.57 7.45
CA PHE A 141 -3.98 -3.28 6.97
C PHE A 141 -5.15 -2.31 7.03
N VAL A 142 -4.83 -1.07 7.38
CA VAL A 142 -5.71 0.08 7.21
C VAL A 142 -4.93 1.14 6.48
N MET A 143 -5.53 1.72 5.45
CA MET A 143 -4.96 2.80 4.66
C MET A 143 -5.93 3.97 4.69
N TYR A 144 -5.37 5.16 4.85
CA TYR A 144 -6.09 6.42 4.74
C TYR A 144 -5.50 7.24 3.60
N LEU A 145 -6.38 7.77 2.76
CA LEU A 145 -6.04 8.65 1.65
C LEU A 145 -6.81 9.94 1.82
N ASP A 146 -6.10 11.06 1.81
CA ASP A 146 -6.68 12.37 1.56
C ASP A 146 -6.20 12.81 0.18
N LEU A 147 -7.15 12.86 -0.77
CA LEU A 147 -6.89 13.23 -2.16
C LEU A 147 -7.09 14.74 -2.41
N SER A 148 -6.94 15.58 -1.38
CA SER A 148 -6.98 17.04 -1.51
C SER A 148 -6.04 17.53 -2.61
N SER A 149 -6.48 18.60 -3.28
CA SER A 149 -5.63 19.32 -4.22
C SER A 149 -4.60 20.21 -3.54
N ASP A 150 -4.81 20.54 -2.25
CA ASP A 150 -3.85 21.29 -1.46
C ASP A 150 -2.68 20.36 -1.04
N PRO A 151 -1.43 20.64 -1.45
CA PRO A 151 -0.27 19.87 -1.00
C PRO A 151 -0.11 19.81 0.52
N ASN A 152 -0.60 20.81 1.24
CA ASN A 152 -0.50 20.88 2.69
C ASN A 152 -1.52 19.99 3.39
N GLU A 153 -2.61 19.63 2.71
CA GLU A 153 -3.69 18.79 3.24
C GLU A 153 -3.58 17.35 2.76
N ALA A 154 -3.10 17.11 1.54
CA ALA A 154 -3.01 15.76 0.97
C ALA A 154 -2.13 14.84 1.84
N ARG A 155 -2.67 13.69 2.22
CA ARG A 155 -2.06 12.74 3.17
C ARG A 155 -2.22 11.30 2.72
N PHE A 156 -1.22 10.51 3.04
CA PHE A 156 -1.27 9.05 2.95
C PHE A 156 -0.86 8.46 4.30
N LYS A 157 -1.68 7.57 4.84
CA LYS A 157 -1.32 6.81 6.04
C LYS A 157 -1.53 5.32 5.82
N LEU A 158 -0.66 4.50 6.40
CA LEU A 158 -0.78 3.05 6.36
C LEU A 158 -0.45 2.44 7.72
N TRP A 159 -1.40 1.68 8.25
CA TRP A 159 -1.23 0.84 9.42
C TRP A 159 -1.11 -0.63 9.02
N LYS A 160 -0.32 -1.38 9.77
CA LYS A 160 -0.27 -2.83 9.72
C LYS A 160 -0.35 -3.36 11.15
N ASN A 161 -1.35 -4.19 11.43
CA ASN A 161 -1.61 -4.75 12.76
C ASN A 161 -1.59 -3.67 13.86
N ASP A 162 -2.39 -2.63 13.68
CA ASP A 162 -2.56 -1.50 14.61
C ASP A 162 -1.35 -0.56 14.75
N LYS A 163 -0.18 -0.92 14.22
CA LYS A 163 0.99 -0.03 14.16
C LYS A 163 0.95 0.84 12.90
N LEU A 164 1.08 2.16 13.08
CA LEU A 164 1.27 3.12 11.99
C LEU A 164 2.69 2.99 11.42
N TYR A 165 2.81 2.69 10.13
CA TYR A 165 4.10 2.56 9.44
C TYR A 165 4.40 3.73 8.51
N ILE A 166 3.37 4.37 7.95
CA ILE A 166 3.52 5.46 6.98
C ILE A 166 2.57 6.57 7.39
N ASN A 167 3.07 7.81 7.47
CA ASN A 167 2.28 9.02 7.70
C ASN A 167 2.92 10.17 6.93
N GLU A 168 2.47 10.36 5.69
CA GLU A 168 3.17 11.16 4.71
C GLU A 168 2.27 12.25 4.14
N ALA A 169 2.83 13.46 4.00
CA ALA A 169 2.24 14.54 3.22
C ALA A 169 2.62 14.33 1.74
N VAL A 170 1.66 13.87 0.94
CA VAL A 170 1.92 13.48 -0.46
C VAL A 170 0.77 13.87 -1.36
N ARG A 171 1.11 14.33 -2.56
CA ARG A 171 0.14 14.53 -3.64
C ARG A 171 0.12 13.28 -4.49
N LEU A 172 -0.98 12.53 -4.44
CA LEU A 172 -1.11 11.33 -5.25
C LEU A 172 -1.51 11.66 -6.69
N LEU A 173 -2.31 12.71 -6.90
CA LEU A 173 -2.87 13.06 -8.21
C LEU A 173 -2.17 14.26 -8.86
N PRO A 174 -1.59 14.12 -10.07
CA PRO A 174 -1.07 15.26 -10.83
C PRO A 174 -2.22 16.14 -11.37
N PRO A 175 -2.01 17.43 -11.68
CA PRO A 175 -3.02 18.29 -12.29
C PRO A 175 -3.66 17.67 -13.53
N GLY A 176 -4.99 17.78 -13.66
CA GLY A 176 -5.75 17.19 -14.77
C GLY A 176 -6.20 15.73 -14.55
N VAL A 177 -5.74 15.06 -13.49
CA VAL A 177 -6.24 13.72 -13.12
C VAL A 177 -7.34 13.83 -12.09
N GLY A 178 -8.58 13.54 -12.50
CA GLY A 178 -9.78 13.72 -11.68
C GLY A 178 -9.94 12.71 -10.53
N SER A 179 -9.33 11.53 -10.62
CA SER A 179 -9.48 10.50 -9.60
C SER A 179 -8.30 9.51 -9.59
N MET A 180 -8.11 8.82 -8.47
CA MET A 180 -7.38 7.54 -8.51
C MET A 180 -8.23 6.51 -9.28
N GLY A 181 -7.56 5.53 -9.85
CA GLY A 181 -8.17 4.39 -10.53
C GLY A 181 -8.50 3.28 -9.54
N ASP A 182 -8.78 2.08 -10.07
CA ASP A 182 -9.15 0.93 -9.25
C ASP A 182 -8.12 0.68 -8.13
N TRP A 183 -8.66 0.45 -6.94
CA TRP A 183 -7.92 -0.19 -5.86
C TRP A 183 -8.01 -1.71 -6.03
N LYS A 184 -6.86 -2.35 -6.22
CA LYS A 184 -6.78 -3.78 -6.53
C LYS A 184 -5.97 -4.49 -5.45
N TYR A 185 -6.33 -5.73 -5.20
CA TYR A 185 -5.63 -6.63 -4.29
C TYR A 185 -5.73 -8.05 -4.86
N GLY A 186 -4.81 -8.91 -4.43
CA GLY A 186 -4.60 -10.22 -5.03
C GLY A 186 -3.15 -10.39 -5.45
N ALA A 187 -2.79 -11.58 -5.91
CA ALA A 187 -1.43 -11.81 -6.40
C ALA A 187 -1.31 -11.35 -7.86
N TYR A 188 -0.63 -10.24 -8.11
CA TYR A 188 -0.19 -9.88 -9.45
C TYR A 188 1.27 -10.30 -9.64
N ASN A 189 1.51 -11.07 -10.70
CA ASN A 189 2.85 -11.53 -11.09
C ASN A 189 3.15 -10.95 -12.46
N GLY A 190 4.00 -9.92 -12.48
CA GLY A 190 4.11 -9.08 -13.67
C GLY A 190 5.02 -9.59 -14.79
N GLU A 191 5.53 -10.82 -14.68
CA GLU A 191 6.15 -11.49 -15.83
C GLU A 191 5.64 -12.94 -15.97
N PRO A 192 5.33 -13.38 -17.20
CA PRO A 192 4.97 -14.77 -17.47
C PRO A 192 6.08 -15.74 -17.03
N GLY A 193 5.68 -16.89 -16.49
CA GLY A 193 6.61 -17.99 -16.18
C GLY A 193 7.26 -17.94 -14.78
N ASN A 194 6.91 -16.98 -13.94
CA ASN A 194 7.55 -16.78 -12.64
C ASN A 194 7.03 -17.66 -11.48
N GLY A 195 6.41 -18.81 -11.79
CA GLY A 195 5.92 -19.76 -10.79
C GLY A 195 4.53 -19.44 -10.24
N GLU A 196 4.05 -20.33 -9.37
CA GLU A 196 2.77 -20.16 -8.69
C GLU A 196 2.89 -19.11 -7.58
N ARG A 197 1.80 -18.35 -7.38
CA ARG A 197 1.65 -17.46 -6.24
C ARG A 197 0.41 -17.86 -5.47
N THR A 198 0.56 -18.07 -4.18
CA THR A 198 -0.58 -18.31 -3.27
C THR A 198 -0.70 -17.12 -2.33
N LEU A 199 -1.87 -16.49 -2.35
CA LEU A 199 -2.24 -15.40 -1.46
C LEU A 199 -3.65 -15.66 -0.96
N TYR A 200 -3.88 -15.41 0.33
CA TYR A 200 -5.24 -15.35 0.88
C TYR A 200 -5.52 -13.92 1.30
N THR A 201 -6.70 -13.44 0.95
CA THR A 201 -7.19 -12.11 1.34
C THR A 201 -8.59 -12.27 1.87
N ASP A 202 -8.95 -11.42 2.81
CA ASP A 202 -10.30 -11.41 3.38
C ASP A 202 -10.65 -9.97 3.79
N GLU A 203 -11.88 -9.79 4.24
CA GLU A 203 -12.19 -8.76 5.22
C GLU A 203 -11.97 -7.34 4.66
N LEU A 204 -12.48 -7.13 3.44
CA LEU A 204 -12.35 -5.89 2.68
C LEU A 204 -13.39 -4.85 3.06
N ARG A 205 -12.92 -3.63 3.27
CA ARG A 205 -13.73 -2.50 3.75
C ARG A 205 -13.28 -1.22 3.07
N VAL A 206 -14.25 -0.39 2.72
CA VAL A 206 -14.03 0.96 2.19
C VAL A 206 -14.98 1.90 2.93
N GLY A 207 -14.43 3.02 3.39
CA GLY A 207 -15.14 4.11 4.03
C GLY A 207 -14.82 5.43 3.33
N ASP A 208 -15.74 6.38 3.46
CA ASP A 208 -15.66 7.75 2.96
C ASP A 208 -15.09 8.70 4.05
N SER A 209 -15.26 10.02 3.85
CA SER A 209 -14.81 11.06 4.79
C SER A 209 -15.50 11.05 6.15
N ALA A 210 -16.66 10.39 6.29
CA ALA A 210 -17.31 10.22 7.59
C ALA A 210 -16.77 9.00 8.37
N SER A 211 -16.00 8.14 7.71
CA SER A 211 -15.44 6.94 8.31
C SER A 211 -14.19 7.24 9.14
N THR A 212 -13.85 6.30 10.01
CA THR A 212 -12.68 6.34 10.88
C THR A 212 -11.87 5.06 10.76
N TYR A 213 -10.72 5.03 11.43
CA TYR A 213 -9.90 3.83 11.58
C TYR A 213 -10.72 2.61 12.06
N LEU A 214 -11.60 2.81 13.03
CA LEU A 214 -12.37 1.72 13.65
C LEU A 214 -13.43 1.15 12.71
N ASP A 215 -13.87 1.90 11.71
CA ASP A 215 -14.88 1.44 10.75
C ASP A 215 -14.30 0.49 9.72
N VAL A 216 -13.00 0.61 9.42
CA VAL A 216 -12.34 -0.17 8.37
C VAL A 216 -11.32 -1.20 8.89
N VAL A 217 -10.95 -1.15 10.16
CA VAL A 217 -10.09 -2.19 10.77
C VAL A 217 -10.83 -3.54 10.86
N ASN A 218 -10.07 -4.64 10.93
CA ASN A 218 -10.62 -5.99 11.08
C ASN A 218 -11.59 -6.08 12.29
N PRO A 219 -12.83 -6.61 12.15
CA PRO A 219 -13.82 -6.67 13.23
C PRO A 219 -13.28 -7.32 14.51
N VAL A 220 -12.53 -8.43 14.38
CA VAL A 220 -11.93 -9.12 15.53
C VAL A 220 -10.93 -8.21 16.24
N ARG A 221 -10.22 -7.33 15.51
CA ARG A 221 -9.34 -6.32 16.11
C ARG A 221 -10.12 -5.13 16.67
N ARG A 222 -11.12 -4.64 15.95
CA ARG A 222 -11.99 -3.54 16.37
C ARG A 222 -12.56 -3.81 17.76
N ASP A 223 -13.12 -5.00 17.96
CA ASP A 223 -13.74 -5.39 19.23
C ASP A 223 -12.70 -5.41 20.37
N ARG A 224 -11.47 -5.87 20.09
CA ARG A 224 -10.37 -5.80 21.06
C ARG A 224 -9.99 -4.35 21.41
N LEU A 225 -9.88 -3.48 20.41
CA LEU A 225 -9.53 -2.07 20.61
C LEU A 225 -10.60 -1.32 21.42
N LEU A 226 -11.88 -1.58 21.14
CA LEU A 226 -13.00 -1.01 21.90
C LEU A 226 -13.00 -1.49 23.36
N ASN A 227 -12.78 -2.79 23.59
CA ASN A 227 -12.70 -3.34 24.95
C ASN A 227 -11.52 -2.78 25.75
N LEU A 228 -10.37 -2.57 25.10
CA LEU A 228 -9.21 -1.92 25.73
C LEU A 228 -9.51 -0.47 26.13
N SER A 229 -10.21 0.29 25.27
CA SER A 229 -10.63 1.67 25.55
C SER A 229 -11.59 1.75 26.76
N MET A 230 -12.57 0.84 26.82
CA MET A 230 -13.50 0.76 27.95
C MET A 230 -12.81 0.42 29.27
N THR A 231 -11.82 -0.48 29.23
CA THR A 231 -11.06 -0.89 30.42
C THR A 231 -10.15 0.24 30.94
N GLN A 232 -9.57 1.05 30.05
CA GLN A 232 -8.81 2.23 30.46
C GLN A 232 -9.72 3.31 31.07
N SER A 233 -10.91 3.50 30.49
CA SER A 233 -11.88 4.47 30.99
C SER A 233 -12.45 4.10 32.36
N SER A 234 -12.59 2.80 32.67
CA SER A 234 -13.04 2.32 33.99
C SER A 234 -11.92 2.34 35.04
N LEU A 235 -10.66 2.23 34.65
CA LEU A 235 -9.52 2.44 35.55
C LEU A 235 -9.29 3.93 35.87
N ALA A 236 -9.61 4.83 34.94
CA ALA A 236 -9.52 6.28 35.15
C ALA A 236 -10.65 6.84 36.04
N SER A 237 -11.70 6.06 36.33
CA SER A 237 -12.80 6.45 37.22
C SER A 237 -12.73 5.84 38.63
N VAL A 238 -11.65 5.11 38.95
CA VAL A 238 -11.36 4.72 40.34
C VAL A 238 -10.91 5.98 41.09
N SER A 239 -11.70 6.38 42.08
CA SER A 239 -11.49 7.62 42.84
C SER A 239 -10.06 7.71 43.40
N PHE A 240 -9.45 8.87 43.23
CA PHE A 240 -8.08 9.24 43.64
C PHE A 240 -7.87 9.31 45.17
N SER A 241 -8.69 8.62 45.98
CA SER A 241 -8.69 8.68 47.44
C SER A 241 -8.08 7.46 48.15
N GLN A 242 -7.51 6.50 47.41
CA GLN A 242 -6.94 5.27 47.99
C GLN A 242 -5.54 4.88 47.47
N LEU A 243 -4.76 5.81 46.91
CA LEU A 243 -3.42 5.51 46.37
C LEU A 243 -2.28 6.29 47.05
N ASP A 244 -2.28 6.35 48.39
CA ASP A 244 -1.18 6.93 49.19
C ASP A 244 -0.13 5.89 49.66
N SER A 245 -0.08 4.68 49.09
CA SER A 245 0.89 3.66 49.53
C SER A 245 1.59 2.85 48.42
N LEU A 246 1.72 3.40 47.21
CA LEU A 246 2.56 2.78 46.17
C LEU A 246 3.70 3.73 45.74
N PRO A 247 4.94 3.23 45.60
CA PRO A 247 6.07 4.05 45.20
C PRO A 247 5.84 4.66 43.81
N SER A 248 6.18 5.94 43.69
CA SER A 248 5.86 6.85 42.59
C SER A 248 6.10 6.27 41.19
N LEU A 249 5.04 6.19 40.39
CA LEU A 249 5.06 5.92 38.94
C LEU A 249 5.33 7.19 38.12
N ALA A 250 6.21 8.06 38.62
CA ALA A 250 6.70 9.23 37.89
C ALA A 250 7.79 8.83 36.88
N SER A 251 7.44 7.98 35.90
CA SER A 251 8.33 7.66 34.76
C SER A 251 7.58 7.12 33.54
N MET A 252 6.37 7.61 33.26
CA MET A 252 5.78 7.49 31.92
C MET A 252 5.54 8.90 31.38
N LYS A 253 6.65 9.57 31.07
CA LYS A 253 6.64 10.64 30.07
C LYS A 253 6.26 9.98 28.74
N THR A 254 5.27 10.59 28.09
CA THR A 254 5.11 10.73 26.64
C THR A 254 5.80 9.65 25.82
N ILE A 255 5.02 8.77 25.18
CA ILE A 255 5.50 8.01 24.02
C ILE A 255 5.65 9.04 22.89
N GLU A 256 6.74 9.80 22.95
CA GLU A 256 7.30 10.44 21.78
C GLU A 256 7.64 9.32 20.80
N ALA A 257 7.17 9.48 19.57
CA ALA A 257 7.51 8.58 18.50
C ALA A 257 9.04 8.51 18.42
N GLU A 258 9.62 7.36 18.79
CA GLU A 258 11.00 7.06 18.46
C GLU A 258 11.16 7.31 16.96
N THR A 259 11.98 8.30 16.62
CA THR A 259 12.44 8.53 15.26
C THR A 259 13.04 7.22 14.76
N VAL A 260 12.31 6.56 13.87
CA VAL A 260 12.81 5.38 13.16
C VAL A 260 14.10 5.82 12.46
N PRO A 261 15.25 5.17 12.71
CA PRO A 261 16.47 5.53 12.01
C PRO A 261 16.23 5.36 10.50
N GLU A 262 16.65 6.36 9.72
CA GLU A 262 16.60 6.27 8.26
C GLU A 262 17.29 4.96 7.84
N PRO A 263 16.64 4.12 7.00
CA PRO A 263 17.29 2.95 6.46
C PRO A 263 18.48 3.43 5.62
N THR A 264 19.68 3.00 5.99
CA THR A 264 20.89 3.11 5.18
C THR A 264 20.67 2.34 3.88
N ASN A 265 20.18 3.05 2.87
CA ASN A 265 19.96 2.54 1.52
C ASN A 265 21.29 2.39 0.80
N ALA A 266 22.02 1.33 1.13
CA ALA A 266 23.02 0.79 0.23
C ALA A 266 22.59 -0.63 -0.12
N ILE A 267 22.43 -0.89 -1.42
CA ILE A 267 22.13 -2.17 -2.07
C ILE A 267 20.62 -2.47 -2.25
N ALA A 268 20.06 -1.97 -3.36
CA ALA A 268 19.11 -2.69 -4.22
C ALA A 268 18.69 -1.80 -5.43
N TYR A 269 19.59 -1.59 -6.38
CA TYR A 269 19.22 -1.01 -7.68
C TYR A 269 19.74 -1.90 -8.82
N ALA A 270 18.91 -2.86 -9.23
CA ALA A 270 19.08 -3.57 -10.51
C ALA A 270 17.77 -4.03 -11.19
N THR A 271 16.59 -3.81 -10.60
CA THR A 271 15.35 -4.48 -11.09
C THR A 271 14.23 -3.53 -11.50
N LEU A 272 14.58 -2.44 -12.21
CA LEU A 272 13.61 -1.57 -12.90
C LEU A 272 13.83 -1.46 -14.43
N LEU A 273 14.73 -2.29 -15.00
CA LEU A 273 15.08 -2.25 -16.44
C LEU A 273 14.87 -3.56 -17.21
N GLY A 274 14.17 -4.57 -16.66
CA GLY A 274 13.96 -5.89 -17.27
C GLY A 274 13.04 -5.98 -18.51
N GLY A 275 12.88 -4.90 -19.29
CA GLY A 275 11.99 -4.84 -20.46
C GLY A 275 12.70 -4.50 -21.78
N LEU A 276 13.99 -4.83 -21.92
CA LEU A 276 14.77 -4.58 -23.13
C LEU A 276 15.49 -5.87 -23.56
N GLY A 277 14.95 -6.54 -24.58
CA GLY A 277 15.73 -7.51 -25.35
C GLY A 277 14.91 -8.65 -25.95
N LEU A 278 14.38 -8.46 -27.16
CA LEU A 278 14.36 -9.41 -28.30
C LEU A 278 13.22 -9.08 -29.29
N LEU A 279 13.39 -7.99 -30.05
CA LEU A 279 12.80 -7.88 -31.38
C LEU A 279 13.92 -8.08 -32.40
N LYS A 280 14.20 -9.35 -32.74
CA LYS A 280 14.95 -9.66 -33.95
C LYS A 280 14.04 -9.40 -35.16
N ARG A 281 14.34 -8.34 -35.90
CA ARG A 281 13.89 -8.11 -37.28
C ARG A 281 14.13 -9.39 -38.10
N LYS A 282 13.07 -9.93 -38.69
CA LYS A 282 13.20 -10.67 -39.96
C LYS A 282 13.06 -9.64 -41.08
N SER A 283 14.16 -9.29 -41.73
CA SER A 283 14.12 -8.82 -43.11
C SER A 283 14.31 -10.04 -44.02
N LYS A 284 13.59 -10.04 -45.14
CA LYS A 284 13.87 -10.92 -46.28
C LYS A 284 15.29 -10.71 -46.79
#